data_AF-A0A3M1HW44-F1
#
_entry.id   AF-A0A3M1HW44-F1
#
_cell.length_a   1.000
_cell.length_b   1.000
_cell.length_c   1.000
_cell.angle_alpha   90.00
_cell.angle_beta   90.00
_cell.angle_gamma   90.00
#
_symmetry.space_group_name_H-M   'P 1'
#
loop_
_entity.id
_entity.type
_entity.pdbx_description
1 polymer ?
#
loop_
_entity_poly.entity_id
_entity_poly.type
_entity_poly.pdbx_seq_one_letter_code
_entity_poly.pdbx_strand_id
1 'polypeptide(L)' 'MQALERMLVEIQQEAEIAAPWTGMPRISERVLDAMRRVPRDLFVPEEMRSQAWVNAPLPIGSGQTIS' A
#
# COMPACT_ATOMS: atom_id res chain seq x y z
N MET A 1 -12.65 -10.45 -2.42
CA MET A 1 -11.33 -10.15 -1.80
C MET A 1 -11.46 -8.87 -0.98
N GLN A 2 -10.87 -8.78 0.21
CA GLN A 2 -10.84 -7.54 1.01
C GLN A 2 -9.93 -6.48 0.34
N ALA A 3 -10.11 -5.19 0.62
CA ALA A 3 -9.36 -4.10 -0.04
C ALA A 3 -7.85 -4.15 0.20
N LEU A 4 -7.44 -4.45 1.44
CA LEU A 4 -6.04 -4.70 1.84
C LEU A 4 -5.37 -5.74 0.93
N GLU A 5 -6.00 -6.91 0.76
CA GLU A 5 -5.38 -8.00 -0.02
C GLU A 5 -5.23 -7.64 -1.50
N ARG A 6 -6.13 -6.83 -2.06
CA ARG A 6 -5.95 -6.31 -3.42
C ARG A 6 -4.71 -5.43 -3.53
N MET A 7 -4.55 -4.48 -2.60
CA MET A 7 -3.38 -3.60 -2.55
C MET A 7 -2.08 -4.39 -2.45
N LEU A 8 -2.02 -5.43 -1.61
CA LEU A 8 -0.82 -6.25 -1.46
C LEU A 8 -0.49 -7.04 -2.73
N VAL A 9 -1.51 -7.52 -3.45
CA VAL A 9 -1.31 -8.17 -4.75
C VAL A 9 -0.76 -7.18 -5.77
N GLU A 10 -1.33 -5.98 -5.86
CA GLU A 10 -0.86 -4.91 -6.76
C GLU A 10 0.60 -4.54 -6.48
N ILE A 11 0.96 -4.30 -5.22
CA ILE A 11 2.34 -3.99 -4.81
C ILE A 11 3.31 -5.11 -5.20
N GLN A 12 2.90 -6.37 -5.01
CA GLN A 12 3.74 -7.51 -5.35
C GLN A 12 3.90 -7.66 -6.88
N GLN A 13 2.86 -7.37 -7.67
CA GLN A 13 2.97 -7.33 -9.13
C GLN A 13 3.88 -6.20 -9.61
N GLU A 14 3.79 -5.02 -9.00
CA GLU A 14 4.69 -3.90 -9.29
C GLU A 14 6.14 -4.23 -8.97
N ALA A 15 6.40 -4.95 -7.87
CA ALA A 15 7.75 -5.43 -7.55
C ALA A 15 8.28 -6.42 -8.60
N GLU A 16 7.43 -7.31 -9.12
CA GLU A 16 7.80 -8.24 -10.20
C GLU A 16 8.13 -7.48 -11.49
N ILE A 17 7.31 -6.49 -11.85
CA ILE A 17 7.56 -5.62 -13.01
C ILE A 17 8.86 -4.85 -12.80
N ALA A 18 9.11 -4.36 -11.59
CA ALA A 18 10.27 -3.54 -11.26
C ALA A 18 11.59 -4.34 -11.17
N ALA A 19 11.51 -5.68 -11.10
CA ALA A 19 12.64 -6.58 -10.89
C ALA A 19 13.85 -6.33 -11.82
N PRO A 20 13.67 -6.02 -13.13
CA PRO A 20 14.81 -5.76 -14.01
C PRO A 20 15.65 -4.55 -13.58
N TRP A 21 15.05 -3.57 -12.89
CA TRP A 21 15.75 -2.36 -12.41
C TRP A 21 16.21 -2.48 -10.96
N THR A 22 15.48 -3.22 -10.12
CA THR A 22 15.75 -3.31 -8.68
C THR A 22 16.56 -4.55 -8.28
N GLY A 23 16.57 -5.60 -9.11
CA GLY A 23 17.07 -6.92 -8.73
C GLY A 23 16.21 -7.64 -7.68
N MET A 24 15.05 -7.07 -7.33
CA MET A 24 14.18 -7.53 -6.24
C MET A 24 12.78 -7.80 -6.78
N PRO A 25 12.47 -9.06 -7.19
CA PRO A 25 11.19 -9.39 -7.81
C PRO A 25 10.04 -9.52 -6.82
N ARG A 26 10.32 -9.54 -5.52
CA ARG A 26 9.30 -9.73 -4.49
C ARG A 26 9.56 -8.85 -3.28
N ILE A 27 8.46 -8.41 -2.67
CA ILE A 27 8.50 -7.83 -1.34
C ILE A 27 8.65 -8.97 -0.33
N SER A 28 9.53 -8.79 0.66
CA SER A 28 9.73 -9.84 1.67
C SER A 28 8.46 -10.09 2.47
N GLU A 29 8.20 -11.34 2.86
CA GLU A 29 7.05 -11.70 3.70
C GLU A 29 6.95 -10.87 4.98
N ARG A 30 8.10 -10.56 5.62
CA ARG A 30 8.13 -9.71 6.81
C ARG A 30 7.52 -8.32 6.59
N VAL A 31 7.69 -7.76 5.40
CA VAL A 31 7.12 -6.44 5.02
C VAL A 31 5.63 -6.59 4.72
N LEU A 32 5.23 -7.61 3.95
CA LEU A 32 3.81 -7.89 3.68
C LEU A 32 3.02 -8.10 4.98
N ASP A 33 3.58 -8.84 5.93
CA ASP A 33 2.99 -9.04 7.25
C ASP A 33 2.89 -7.76 8.07
N ALA A 34 3.89 -6.87 7.98
CA ALA A 34 3.80 -5.56 8.62
C ALA A 34 2.65 -4.74 8.03
N MET A 35 2.50 -4.73 6.70
CA MET A 35 1.41 -4.01 6.03
C MET A 35 0.02 -4.55 6.40
N ARG A 36 -0.12 -5.87 6.63
CA ARG A 36 -1.37 -6.47 7.10
C ARG A 36 -1.73 -6.07 8.54
N ARG A 37 -0.73 -5.85 9.40
CA ARG A 37 -0.94 -5.58 10.84
C ARG A 37 -1.14 -4.11 11.17
N VAL A 38 -0.56 -3.21 10.37
CA VAL A 38 -0.68 -1.77 10.62
C VAL A 38 -2.09 -1.30 10.20
N PRO A 39 -2.87 -0.68 11.10
CA PRO A 39 -4.21 -0.18 10.76
C PRO A 39 -4.10 1.14 9.97
N ARG A 40 -3.75 1.06 8.68
CA ARG A 40 -3.48 2.23 7.81
C ARG A 40 -4.62 3.24 7.79
N ASP A 41 -5.87 2.79 7.90
CA ASP A 41 -7.08 3.62 7.95
C ASP A 41 -7.13 4.61 9.13
N LEU A 42 -6.43 4.32 10.23
CA LEU A 42 -6.33 5.25 11.36
C LEU A 42 -5.44 6.48 11.04
N PHE A 43 -4.63 6.39 9.98
CA PHE A 43 -3.72 7.45 9.53
C PHE A 43 -4.25 8.21 8.31
N VAL A 44 -5.48 7.91 7.87
CA VAL A 44 -6.15 8.56 6.75
C VAL A 44 -7.29 9.44 7.30
N PRO A 45 -7.50 10.66 6.75
CA PRO A 45 -8.66 11.49 7.10
C PRO A 45 -9.97 10.71 7.01
N GLU A 46 -10.94 11.03 7.86
CA GLU A 46 -12.18 10.26 8.02
C GLU A 46 -12.93 10.10 6.69
N GLU A 47 -12.98 11.17 5.90
CA GLU A 47 -13.64 11.22 4.59
C GLU A 47 -13.00 10.27 3.57
N MET A 48 -11.75 9.89 3.79
CA MET A 48 -10.94 9.07 2.88
C MET A 48 -10.68 7.65 3.39
N ARG A 49 -11.15 7.28 4.60
CA ARG A 49 -10.92 5.94 5.17
C ARG A 49 -11.41 4.79 4.30
N SER A 50 -12.50 4.99 3.55
CA SER A 50 -13.01 3.99 2.60
C SER A 50 -12.03 3.67 1.46
N GLN A 51 -11.08 4.57 1.21
CA GLN A 51 -10.05 4.47 0.19
C GLN A 51 -8.67 4.13 0.77
N ALA A 52 -8.54 3.92 2.09
CA ALA A 52 -7.25 3.76 2.78
C ALA A 52 -6.35 2.64 2.22
N TRP A 53 -6.94 1.68 1.52
CA TRP A 53 -6.28 0.51 0.93
C TRP A 53 -6.28 0.51 -0.60
N VAL A 54 -6.45 1.68 -1.23
CA VAL A 54 -6.18 1.85 -2.66
C VAL A 54 -4.67 2.09 -2.84
N ASN A 55 -4.03 1.41 -3.79
CA ASN A 55 -2.61 1.62 -4.11
C ASN A 55 -2.44 2.92 -4.93
N ALA A 56 -2.68 4.07 -4.29
CA ALA A 56 -2.55 5.38 -4.91
C ALA A 56 -2.25 6.46 -3.86
N PRO A 57 -1.68 7.62 -4.26
CA PRO A 57 -1.51 8.74 -3.38
C PRO A 57 -2.84 9.24 -2.79
N LEU A 58 -2.91 9.43 -1.47
CA LEU A 58 -4.06 9.98 -0.76
C LEU A 58 -3.68 11.26 -0.01
N PRO A 59 -4.51 12.32 -0.04
CA PRO A 59 -4.27 13.53 0.74
C PRO A 59 -4.45 13.27 2.23
N ILE A 60 -3.54 13.79 3.05
CA ILE A 60 -3.60 13.70 4.53
C ILE A 60 -3.66 15.06 5.23
N GLY A 61 -3.89 16.13 4.46
CA GLY A 61 -3.96 17.51 4.96
C GLY A 61 -2.66 18.30 4.78
N SER A 62 -2.71 19.61 5.02
CA SER A 62 -1.57 20.54 4.88
C SER A 62 -0.82 20.45 3.54
N GLY A 63 -1.55 20.15 2.45
CA GLY A 63 -0.95 19.96 1.12
C GLY A 63 -0.05 18.71 1.01
N GLN A 64 -0.13 17.77 1.94
CA GLN A 64 0.66 16.54 1.95
C GLN A 64 -0.17 15.34 1.46
N THR A 65 0.53 14.34 0.92
CA THR A 65 -0.02 13.05 0.51
C THR A 65 0.73 11.90 1.21
N ILE A 66 0.03 10.79 1.43
CA ILE A 66 0.66 9.48 1.67
C ILE A 66 0.58 8.69 0.38
N SER A 67 1.72 8.14 -0.07
CA SER A 67 1.81 7.19 -1.18
C SER A 67 2.10 5.83 -0.56
#